data_AF-A0A430UZW7-F1
#
_entry.id   AF-A0A430UZW7-F1
#
_cell.length_a   1.000
_cell.length_b   1.000
_cell.length_c   1.000
_cell.angle_alpha   90.00
_cell.angle_beta   90.00
_cell.angle_gamma   90.00
#
_symmetry.space_group_name_H-M   'P 1'
#
loop_
_entity.id
_entity.type
_entity.pdbx_description
1 polymer ?
#
loop_
_entity_poly.entity_id
_entity_poly.type
_entity_poly.pdbx_seq_one_letter_code
_entity_poly.pdbx_strand_id
1 'polypeptide(L)'
;MYALPEPGTLVRIAYYDGNPAYPYVDGVLSEGKAVVQVEPGEYLVQKDTDTWVRLKPDGEIEVQAAPGVVLRLKPDGTVELLGTAVVRVDAPRVELAGGGPPVARVGDPVQVGAAIGVIIGGSSKVFSG
;
A
#
# COMPACT_ATOMS: atom_id res chain seq x y z
N MET A 1 -4.45 -10.32 -13.76
CA MET A 1 -4.99 -8.95 -13.65
C MET A 1 -6.19 -8.86 -14.58
N TYR A 2 -7.38 -8.54 -14.08
CA TYR A 2 -8.56 -8.29 -14.91
C TYR A 2 -8.91 -6.81 -14.78
N ALA A 3 -8.63 -6.04 -15.83
CA ALA A 3 -9.00 -4.63 -15.94
C ALA A 3 -9.56 -4.41 -17.34
N LEU A 4 -10.87 -4.20 -17.45
CA LEU A 4 -11.49 -3.87 -18.73
C LEU A 4 -11.19 -2.40 -19.05
N PRO A 5 -10.77 -2.08 -20.27
CA PRO A 5 -10.59 -0.70 -20.68
C PRO A 5 -11.94 0.04 -20.69
N GLU A 6 -11.92 1.32 -20.33
CA GLU A 6 -13.10 2.18 -20.47
C GLU A 6 -13.47 2.36 -21.94
N PRO A 7 -14.77 2.52 -22.27
CA PRO A 7 -15.19 2.87 -23.63
C PRO A 7 -14.43 4.09 -24.17
N GLY A 8 -13.92 3.99 -25.39
CA GLY A 8 -13.10 5.04 -26.03
C GLY A 8 -11.58 4.91 -25.78
N THR A 9 -11.15 3.98 -24.92
CA THR A 9 -9.72 3.67 -24.75
C THR A 9 -9.15 3.05 -26.03
N LEU A 10 -8.00 3.56 -26.48
CA LEU A 10 -7.27 2.96 -27.59
C LEU A 10 -6.59 1.66 -27.14
N VAL A 11 -6.74 0.60 -27.93
CA VAL A 11 -6.22 -0.73 -27.62
C VAL A 11 -5.51 -1.33 -28.82
N ARG A 12 -4.53 -2.19 -28.54
CA ARG A 12 -3.95 -3.10 -29.51
C ARG A 12 -4.81 -4.35 -29.60
N ILE A 13 -5.26 -4.67 -30.81
CA ILE A 13 -6.02 -5.88 -31.11
C ILE A 13 -5.09 -6.91 -31.75
N ALA A 14 -5.18 -8.14 -31.29
CA ALA A 14 -4.59 -9.31 -31.90
C ALA A 14 -5.70 -10.32 -32.26
N TYR A 15 -5.34 -11.35 -33.03
CA TYR A 15 -6.29 -12.31 -33.58
C TYR A 15 -5.80 -13.73 -33.32
N TYR A 16 -6.67 -14.59 -32.77
CA TYR A 16 -6.33 -16.00 -32.55
C TYR A 16 -6.01 -16.66 -33.89
N ASP A 17 -4.80 -17.21 -34.02
CA ASP A 17 -4.26 -17.82 -35.25
C ASP A 17 -4.36 -16.90 -36.49
N GLY A 18 -4.34 -15.58 -36.29
CA GLY A 18 -4.52 -14.61 -37.37
C GLY A 18 -5.94 -14.55 -37.94
N ASN A 19 -6.92 -15.20 -37.30
CA ASN A 19 -8.30 -15.23 -37.77
C ASN A 19 -9.04 -13.93 -37.38
N PRO A 20 -9.44 -13.09 -38.35
CA PRO A 20 -10.11 -11.82 -38.06
C PRO A 20 -11.49 -11.98 -37.39
N ALA A 21 -12.10 -13.17 -37.45
CA ALA A 21 -13.36 -13.47 -36.77
C ALA A 21 -13.20 -13.63 -35.24
N TYR A 22 -11.97 -13.77 -34.72
CA TYR A 22 -11.70 -13.98 -33.30
C TYR A 22 -10.67 -12.97 -32.77
N PRO A 23 -11.02 -11.68 -32.68
CA PRO A 23 -10.16 -10.67 -32.10
C PRO A 23 -10.08 -10.80 -30.57
N TYR A 24 -8.96 -10.37 -30.00
CA TYR A 24 -8.79 -10.14 -28.56
C TYR A 24 -7.93 -8.89 -28.30
N VAL A 25 -8.08 -8.32 -27.10
CA VAL A 25 -7.28 -7.17 -26.66
C VAL A 25 -5.94 -7.68 -26.13
N ASP A 26 -4.84 -7.28 -26.78
CA ASP A 26 -3.46 -7.60 -26.36
C ASP A 26 -2.94 -6.58 -25.33
N GLY A 27 -3.31 -5.30 -25.49
CA GLY A 27 -2.89 -4.25 -24.56
C GLY A 27 -3.63 -2.94 -24.76
N VAL A 28 -3.57 -2.08 -23.75
CA VAL A 28 -4.04 -0.69 -23.81
C VAL A 28 -2.91 0.19 -24.32
N LEU A 29 -3.21 1.09 -25.25
CA LEU A 29 -2.25 2.02 -25.82
C LEU A 29 -2.18 3.30 -24.98
N SER A 30 -0.97 3.82 -24.78
CA SER A 30 -0.75 5.06 -24.03
C SER A 30 -1.28 6.29 -24.75
N GLU A 31 -1.50 6.23 -26.07
CA GLU A 31 -1.99 7.35 -26.88
C GLU A 31 -3.45 7.78 -26.59
N GLY A 32 -4.12 7.21 -25.58
CA GLY A 32 -5.50 7.58 -25.18
C GLY A 32 -5.67 8.05 -23.73
N LYS A 33 -4.66 7.92 -22.86
CA LYS A 33 -4.68 8.36 -21.46
C LYS A 33 -3.28 8.77 -21.02
N ALA A 34 -3.16 9.81 -20.20
CA ALA A 34 -1.88 10.17 -19.59
C ALA A 34 -1.41 8.98 -18.71
N VAL A 35 -0.41 8.25 -19.19
CA VAL A 35 0.20 7.16 -18.42
C VAL A 35 1.17 7.78 -17.44
N VAL A 36 1.04 7.44 -16.16
CA VAL A 36 2.01 7.85 -15.14
C VAL A 36 3.36 7.23 -15.47
N GLN A 37 4.40 8.04 -15.46
CA GLN A 37 5.75 7.55 -15.67
C GLN A 37 6.18 6.65 -14.51
N VAL A 38 6.59 5.42 -14.85
CA VAL A 38 7.13 4.43 -13.91
C VAL A 38 8.61 4.23 -14.20
N GLU A 39 9.40 4.05 -13.15
CA GLU A 39 10.84 3.78 -13.27
C GLU A 39 11.11 2.31 -13.68
N PRO A 40 12.27 1.99 -14.28
CA PRO A 40 12.66 0.61 -14.51
C PRO A 40 12.66 -0.21 -13.21
N GLY A 41 11.97 -1.35 -13.21
CA GLY A 41 11.83 -2.20 -12.02
C GLY A 41 10.68 -1.80 -11.09
N GLU A 42 10.00 -0.70 -11.38
CA GLU A 42 8.79 -0.29 -10.68
C GLU A 42 7.57 -1.03 -11.22
N TYR A 43 6.61 -1.33 -10.33
CA TYR A 43 5.31 -1.88 -10.70
C TYR A 43 4.17 -1.02 -10.15
N LEU A 44 3.35 -0.47 -11.04
CA LEU A 44 2.22 0.39 -10.71
C LEU A 44 0.89 -0.23 -11.16
N VAL A 45 -0.05 -0.34 -10.23
CA VAL A 45 -1.46 -0.61 -10.50
C VAL A 45 -2.26 0.64 -10.12
N GLN A 46 -2.85 1.31 -11.12
CA GLN A 46 -3.56 2.57 -10.91
C GLN A 46 -4.99 2.48 -11.43
N LYS A 47 -5.96 2.92 -10.62
CA LYS A 47 -7.34 3.15 -11.04
C LYS A 47 -7.55 4.62 -11.45
N ASP A 48 -7.09 5.54 -10.61
CA ASP A 48 -7.15 6.99 -10.82
C ASP A 48 -6.02 7.71 -10.05
N THR A 49 -6.03 9.04 -10.01
CA THR A 49 -5.01 9.84 -9.32
C THR A 49 -4.97 9.61 -7.80
N ASP A 50 -6.06 9.14 -7.21
CA ASP A 50 -6.22 8.99 -5.77
C ASP A 50 -6.28 7.53 -5.31
N THR A 51 -6.29 6.59 -6.24
CA THR A 51 -6.41 5.15 -5.98
C THR A 51 -5.37 4.36 -6.77
N TRP A 52 -4.34 3.88 -6.10
CA TRP A 52 -3.20 3.19 -6.72
C TRP A 52 -2.40 2.32 -5.73
N VAL A 53 -1.62 1.39 -6.28
CA VAL A 53 -0.62 0.56 -5.59
C VAL A 53 0.68 0.64 -6.39
N ARG A 54 1.80 0.95 -5.73
CA ARG A 54 3.11 1.13 -6.34
C ARG A 54 4.16 0.30 -5.60
N LEU A 55 4.90 -0.53 -6.32
CA LEU A 55 6.11 -1.19 -5.88
C LEU A 55 7.29 -0.45 -6.50
N LYS A 56 8.13 0.17 -5.67
CA LYS A 56 9.33 0.88 -6.10
C LYS A 56 10.48 -0.11 -6.36
N PRO A 57 11.49 0.29 -7.16
CA PRO A 57 12.64 -0.58 -7.46
C PRO A 57 13.44 -1.03 -6.23
N ASP A 58 13.42 -0.24 -5.16
CA ASP A 58 14.10 -0.55 -3.89
C ASP A 58 13.31 -1.55 -3.00
N GLY A 59 12.10 -1.93 -3.40
CA GLY A 59 11.21 -2.82 -2.67
C GLY A 59 10.20 -2.12 -1.76
N GLU A 60 10.18 -0.79 -1.70
CA GLU A 60 9.13 -0.05 -0.99
C GLU A 60 7.77 -0.26 -1.67
N ILE A 61 6.75 -0.57 -0.87
CA ILE A 61 5.36 -0.68 -1.32
C ILE A 61 4.59 0.53 -0.82
N GLU A 62 3.96 1.25 -1.73
CA GLU A 62 3.06 2.36 -1.43
C GLU A 62 1.64 2.03 -1.90
N VAL A 63 0.64 2.33 -1.07
CA VAL A 63 -0.77 2.14 -1.39
C VAL A 63 -1.55 3.39 -1.04
N GLN A 64 -2.31 3.93 -1.98
CA GLN A 64 -3.26 5.00 -1.75
C GLN A 64 -4.66 4.54 -2.15
N ALA A 65 -5.60 4.63 -1.22
CA ALA A 65 -7.01 4.26 -1.43
C ALA A 65 -7.98 5.45 -1.31
N ALA A 66 -7.46 6.59 -0.86
CA ALA A 66 -8.19 7.85 -0.74
C ALA A 66 -7.21 9.02 -0.88
N PRO A 67 -7.66 10.22 -1.29
CA PRO A 67 -6.81 11.38 -1.45
C PRO A 67 -5.99 11.66 -0.19
N GLY A 68 -4.66 11.65 -0.33
CA GLY A 68 -3.73 11.99 0.75
C GLY A 68 -3.60 10.96 1.87
N VAL A 69 -4.22 9.77 1.77
CA VAL A 69 -4.04 8.67 2.72
C VAL A 69 -3.16 7.58 2.10
N VAL A 70 -1.93 7.47 2.59
CA VAL A 70 -0.92 6.57 2.02
C VAL A 70 -0.43 5.59 3.08
N LEU A 71 -0.50 4.30 2.76
CA LEU A 71 0.18 3.23 3.50
C LEU A 71 1.51 2.92 2.81
N ARG A 72 2.60 2.90 3.57
CA ARG A 72 3.93 2.52 3.10
C ARG A 72 4.45 1.30 3.86
N LEU A 73 5.01 0.35 3.14
CA LEU A 73 5.84 -0.72 3.70
C LEU A 73 7.25 -0.56 3.13
N LYS A 74 8.21 -0.29 3.99
CA LYS A 74 9.60 -0.08 3.63
C LYS A 74 10.38 -1.41 3.64
N PRO A 75 11.47 -1.51 2.86
CA PRO A 75 12.34 -2.69 2.86
C PRO A 75 12.97 -3.02 4.22
N ASP A 76 13.11 -2.02 5.10
CA ASP A 76 13.60 -2.20 6.47
C ASP A 76 12.55 -2.80 7.44
N GLY A 77 11.34 -3.10 6.95
CA GLY A 77 10.23 -3.64 7.72
C GLY A 77 9.33 -2.59 8.38
N THR A 78 9.62 -1.30 8.21
CA THR A 78 8.80 -0.21 8.75
C THR A 78 7.47 -0.10 7.99
N VAL A 79 6.37 0.04 8.73
CA VAL A 79 5.05 0.36 8.17
C VAL A 79 4.66 1.78 8.59
N GLU A 80 4.36 2.64 7.63
CA GLU A 80 3.91 4.01 7.86
C GLU A 80 2.49 4.20 7.31
N LEU A 81 1.62 4.84 8.10
CA LEU A 81 0.34 5.33 7.62
C LEU A 81 0.35 6.85 7.70
N LEU A 82 0.22 7.49 6.55
CA LEU A 82 0.31 8.93 6.37
C LEU A 82 -1.06 9.52 6.02
N GLY A 83 -1.28 10.77 6.42
CA GLY A 83 -2.52 11.51 6.16
C GLY A 83 -3.51 11.51 7.32
N THR A 84 -4.78 11.81 7.04
CA THR A 84 -5.86 11.91 8.05
C THR A 84 -6.56 10.57 8.29
N ALA A 85 -5.85 9.46 8.10
CA ALA A 85 -6.41 8.13 8.22
C ALA A 85 -6.79 7.80 9.67
N VAL A 86 -7.92 7.13 9.85
CA VAL A 86 -8.30 6.54 11.13
C VAL A 86 -7.98 5.05 11.09
N VAL A 87 -7.07 4.60 11.95
CA VAL A 87 -6.79 3.17 12.14
C VAL A 87 -7.83 2.61 13.10
N ARG A 88 -8.72 1.75 12.58
CA ARG A 88 -9.65 0.97 13.39
C ARG A 88 -9.19 -0.48 13.39
N VAL A 89 -8.93 -1.02 14.58
CA VAL A 89 -8.59 -2.44 14.77
C VAL A 89 -9.73 -3.08 15.56
N ASP A 90 -10.53 -3.90 14.88
CA ASP A 90 -11.59 -4.69 15.49
C ASP A 90 -11.11 -6.14 15.63
N ALA A 91 -10.47 -6.42 16.75
CA ALA A 91 -9.91 -7.73 17.05
C ALA A 91 -10.04 -8.02 18.55
N PRO A 92 -10.25 -9.29 18.96
CA PRO A 92 -10.32 -9.67 20.37
C PRO A 92 -8.99 -9.46 21.11
N ARG A 93 -7.86 -9.35 20.40
CA ARG A 93 -6.53 -9.06 20.94
C ARG A 93 -5.69 -8.33 19.90
N VAL A 94 -5.04 -7.25 20.31
CA VAL A 94 -4.03 -6.53 19.51
C VAL A 94 -2.69 -6.65 20.23
N GLU A 95 -1.71 -7.28 19.57
CA GLU A 95 -0.35 -7.37 20.08
C GLU A 95 0.48 -6.22 19.53
N LEU A 96 0.80 -5.27 20.41
CA LEU A 96 1.80 -4.25 20.14
C LEU A 96 3.13 -4.80 20.68
N ALA A 97 4.14 -4.91 19.82
CA ALA A 97 5.47 -5.42 20.19
C ALA A 97 5.50 -6.88 20.67
N GLY A 98 4.82 -7.80 19.97
CA GLY A 98 4.68 -9.21 20.37
C GLY A 98 5.97 -10.05 20.47
N GLY A 99 7.12 -9.55 19.98
CA GLY A 99 8.39 -10.29 19.98
C GLY A 99 9.67 -9.46 19.79
N GLY A 100 9.62 -8.13 19.93
CA GLY A 100 10.79 -7.24 19.80
C GLY A 100 11.26 -6.67 21.15
N PRO A 101 12.25 -5.75 21.15
CA PRO A 101 12.66 -5.03 22.36
C PRO A 101 11.46 -4.30 23.01
N PRO A 102 11.52 -3.97 24.31
CA PRO A 102 10.44 -3.27 25.00
C PRO A 102 10.05 -1.97 24.28
N VAL A 103 8.81 -1.88 23.78
CA VAL A 103 8.29 -0.71 23.05
C VAL A 103 7.69 0.35 24.00
N ALA A 104 7.54 0.00 25.28
CA ALA A 104 6.98 0.84 26.31
C ALA A 104 7.46 0.35 27.69
N ARG A 105 8.42 1.05 28.29
CA ARG A 105 8.90 0.77 29.65
C ARG A 105 7.99 1.45 30.66
N VAL A 106 7.91 0.88 31.86
CA VAL A 106 7.33 1.60 32.99
C VAL A 106 8.08 2.92 33.17
N GLY A 107 7.35 4.03 33.17
CA GLY A 107 7.92 5.38 33.22
C GLY A 107 8.04 6.09 31.87
N ASP A 108 7.91 5.40 30.73
CA ASP A 108 7.93 6.08 29.43
C ASP A 108 6.67 6.95 29.27
N PRO A 109 6.78 8.15 28.68
CA PRO A 109 5.63 8.99 28.39
C PRO A 109 4.82 8.39 27.24
N VAL A 110 3.49 8.32 27.41
CA VAL A 110 2.57 8.02 26.33
C VAL A 110 1.75 9.26 26.02
N GLN A 111 1.74 9.68 24.76
CA GLN A 111 0.96 10.84 24.33
C GLN A 111 -0.24 10.38 23.50
N VAL A 112 -1.45 10.78 23.92
CA VAL A 112 -2.71 10.53 23.20
C VAL A 112 -3.36 11.89 22.92
N GLY A 113 -3.20 12.38 21.69
CA GLY A 113 -3.56 13.76 21.35
C GLY A 113 -2.70 14.77 22.12
N ALA A 114 -3.32 15.68 22.87
CA ALA A 114 -2.63 16.65 23.73
C ALA A 114 -2.37 16.12 25.16
N ALA A 115 -2.92 14.96 25.52
CA ALA A 115 -2.74 14.40 26.85
C ALA A 115 -1.44 13.59 26.92
N ILE A 116 -0.64 13.84 27.96
CA ILE A 116 0.55 13.06 28.29
C ILE A 116 0.22 12.22 29.53
N GLY A 117 0.34 10.90 29.39
CA GLY A 117 0.29 9.94 30.48
C GLY A 117 1.65 9.27 30.70
N VAL A 118 1.73 8.46 31.74
CA VAL A 118 2.91 7.65 32.05
C VAL A 118 2.49 6.19 32.04
N ILE A 119 3.32 5.34 31.44
CA ILE A 119 3.11 3.89 31.50
C ILE A 119 3.36 3.42 32.94
N ILE A 120 2.27 3.07 33.65
CA ILE A 120 2.31 2.58 35.05
C ILE A 120 2.38 1.06 35.17
N GLY A 121 2.30 0.34 34.05
CA GLY A 121 2.49 -1.10 33.93
C GLY A 121 2.81 -1.47 32.48
N GLY A 122 3.84 -2.29 32.28
CA GLY A 122 4.31 -2.70 30.95
C GLY A 122 4.43 -4.22 30.81
N SER A 123 4.61 -4.71 29.58
CA SER A 123 4.84 -6.13 29.32
C SER A 123 6.16 -6.59 29.97
N SER A 124 6.13 -7.73 30.68
CA SER A 124 7.32 -8.36 31.26
C SER A 124 8.10 -9.24 30.25
N LYS A 125 7.63 -9.35 29.00
CA LYS A 125 8.31 -10.14 27.96
C LYS A 125 9.61 -9.45 27.54
N VAL A 126 10.68 -9.78 28.26
CA VAL A 126 12.05 -9.77 27.75
C VAL A 126 12.25 -11.15 27.12
N PHE A 127 12.24 -11.27 25.79
CA PHE A 127 12.86 -12.43 25.16
C PHE A 127 14.30 -12.06 24.87
N SER A 128 15.22 -12.53 25.73
CA SER A 128 16.59 -12.79 25.31
C SER A 128 16.59 -14.16 24.66
N GLY A 129 16.65 -14.19 23.33
CA GLY A 129 17.00 -15.33 22.52
C GLY A 129 18.09 -14.90 21.56
#